data_AF-A0A661QLF7-F1
#
_entry.id   AF-A0A661QLF7-F1
#
_cell.length_a   1.000
_cell.length_b   1.000
_cell.length_c   1.000
_cell.angle_alpha   90.00
_cell.angle_beta   90.00
_cell.angle_gamma   90.00
#
_symmetry.space_group_name_H-M   'P 1'
#
loop_
_entity.id
_entity.type
_entity.pdbx_description
1 polymer ?
#
loop_
_entity_poly.entity_id
_entity_poly.type
_entity_poly.pdbx_seq_one_letter_code
_entity_poly.pdbx_strand_id
1 'polypeptide(L)'
;MEEISLQERYKRAVGVIWKQGVIPFPVNETTIGIIKEVVEDDEEELDLIWAFREKPSQTMEELKASSGLPEGKIEALTRSLAKKGLLFNQPNSAGVMVYRILPLMT
;
A
#
# COMPACT_ATOMS: atom_id res chain seq x y z
N MET A 1 16.54 -1.08 -3.37
CA MET A 1 15.38 -1.71 -4.03
C MET A 1 15.88 -2.35 -5.30
N GLU A 2 15.47 -3.57 -5.62
CA GLU A 2 15.74 -4.17 -6.94
C GLU A 2 15.05 -3.35 -8.03
N GLU A 3 15.73 -3.09 -9.15
CA GLU A 3 15.10 -2.53 -10.33
C GLU A 3 14.14 -3.56 -10.93
N ILE A 4 12.84 -3.30 -10.78
CA ILE A 4 11.76 -4.08 -11.37
C ILE A 4 10.89 -3.15 -12.23
N SER A 5 10.25 -3.72 -13.26
CA SER A 5 9.38 -2.95 -14.16
C SER A 5 8.16 -2.39 -13.43
N LEU A 6 7.62 -1.28 -13.93
CA LEU A 6 6.38 -0.69 -13.42
C LEU A 6 5.22 -1.68 -13.40
N GLN A 7 5.11 -2.52 -14.44
CA GLN A 7 4.10 -3.58 -14.49
C GLN A 7 4.25 -4.59 -13.34
N GLU A 8 5.48 -4.91 -12.94
CA GLU A 8 5.74 -5.79 -11.81
C GLU A 8 5.39 -5.11 -10.48
N ARG A 9 5.69 -3.81 -10.31
CA ARG A 9 5.25 -3.04 -9.13
C ARG A 9 3.74 -3.03 -8.99
N TYR A 10 3.01 -2.86 -10.10
CA TYR A 10 1.56 -2.99 -10.12
C TYR A 10 1.07 -4.36 -9.66
N LYS A 11 1.64 -5.46 -10.19
CA LYS A 11 1.27 -6.82 -9.78
C LYS A 11 1.48 -7.03 -8.29
N ARG A 12 2.60 -6.56 -7.75
CA ARG A 12 2.95 -6.62 -6.33
C ARG A 12 1.95 -5.84 -5.48
N ALA A 13 1.69 -4.58 -5.81
CA ALA A 13 0.76 -3.72 -5.08
C ALA A 13 -0.67 -4.30 -5.06
N VAL A 14 -1.16 -4.72 -6.23
CA VAL A 14 -2.47 -5.38 -6.39
C VAL A 14 -2.54 -6.64 -5.51
N GLY A 15 -1.48 -7.46 -5.50
CA GLY A 15 -1.40 -8.66 -4.66
C GLY A 15 -1.49 -8.36 -3.16
N VAL A 16 -0.92 -7.25 -2.68
CA VAL A 16 -1.02 -6.84 -1.27
C VAL A 16 -2.42 -6.37 -0.91
N ILE A 17 -3.00 -5.52 -1.75
CA ILE A 17 -4.34 -4.95 -1.55
C ILE A 17 -5.40 -6.07 -1.54
N TRP A 18 -5.31 -7.04 -2.45
CA TRP A 18 -6.28 -8.13 -2.53
C TRP A 18 -6.25 -9.09 -1.35
N LYS A 19 -5.06 -9.35 -0.77
CA LYS A 19 -4.94 -10.17 0.45
C LYS A 19 -5.72 -9.59 1.64
N GLN A 20 -6.16 -8.33 1.57
CA GLN A 20 -6.92 -7.67 2.64
C GLN A 20 -8.44 -7.86 2.55
N GLY A 21 -8.95 -8.37 1.43
CA GLY A 21 -10.37 -8.64 1.23
C GLY A 21 -10.79 -10.03 1.72
N VAL A 22 -12.09 -10.22 1.93
CA VAL A 22 -12.68 -11.53 2.32
C VAL A 22 -12.69 -12.52 1.15
N ILE A 23 -12.74 -12.01 -0.08
CA ILE A 23 -12.75 -12.80 -1.31
C ILE A 23 -11.44 -12.55 -2.06
N PRO A 24 -10.57 -13.56 -2.23
CA PRO A 24 -9.38 -13.42 -3.05
C PRO A 24 -9.79 -13.39 -4.52
N PHE A 25 -10.00 -12.20 -5.09
CA PHE A 25 -10.12 -12.07 -6.53
C PHE A 25 -8.75 -12.30 -7.19
N PRO A 26 -8.70 -12.95 -8.36
CA PRO A 26 -7.45 -13.17 -9.06
C PRO A 26 -6.84 -11.84 -9.52
N VAL A 27 -5.52 -11.70 -9.34
CA VAL A 27 -4.74 -10.60 -9.93
C VAL A 27 -4.84 -10.72 -11.46
N ASN A 28 -5.68 -9.88 -12.07
CA ASN A 28 -5.95 -9.87 -13.50
C ASN A 28 -5.83 -8.44 -14.07
N GLU A 29 -5.93 -8.31 -15.38
CA GLU A 29 -5.75 -7.03 -16.09
C GLU A 29 -6.71 -5.94 -15.59
N THR A 30 -7.96 -6.28 -15.30
CA THR A 30 -8.96 -5.33 -14.77
C THR A 30 -8.52 -4.78 -13.42
N THR A 31 -8.06 -5.65 -12.52
CA THR A 31 -7.62 -5.21 -11.18
C THR A 31 -6.35 -4.36 -11.23
N ILE A 32 -5.44 -4.68 -12.15
CA ILE A 32 -4.25 -3.88 -12.41
C ILE A 32 -4.66 -2.51 -12.99
N GLY A 33 -5.63 -2.49 -13.91
CA GLY A 33 -6.18 -1.25 -14.48
C GLY A 33 -6.76 -0.32 -13.42
N ILE A 34 -7.51 -0.84 -12.45
CA ILE A 34 -8.05 -0.02 -11.35
C ILE A 34 -6.91 0.62 -10.55
N ILE A 35 -5.89 -0.15 -10.14
CA ILE A 35 -4.77 0.42 -9.38
C ILE A 35 -3.96 1.39 -10.22
N LYS A 36 -3.82 1.17 -11.53
CA LYS A 36 -3.20 2.14 -12.45
C LYS A 36 -3.92 3.48 -12.43
N GLU A 37 -5.25 3.49 -12.57
CA GLU A 37 -6.03 4.73 -12.56
C GLU A 37 -6.01 5.44 -11.19
N VAL A 38 -5.90 4.69 -10.09
CA VAL A 38 -5.87 5.29 -8.74
C VAL A 38 -4.48 5.81 -8.37
N VAL A 39 -3.41 5.08 -8.72
CA VAL A 39 -2.03 5.42 -8.32
C VAL A 39 -1.34 6.34 -9.33
N GLU A 40 -1.78 6.37 -10.60
CA GLU A 40 -1.27 7.26 -11.66
C GLU A 40 0.24 7.13 -11.91
N ASP A 41 0.73 5.89 -12.06
CA ASP A 41 2.14 5.56 -12.30
C ASP A 41 3.15 6.04 -11.21
N ASP A 42 2.68 6.46 -10.04
CA ASP A 42 3.55 6.78 -8.90
C ASP A 42 4.22 5.51 -8.35
N GLU A 43 5.47 5.28 -8.77
CA GLU A 43 6.18 4.06 -8.41
C GLU A 43 6.47 3.96 -6.90
N GLU A 44 6.69 5.10 -6.23
CA GLU A 44 7.02 5.12 -4.81
C GLU A 44 5.80 4.77 -3.94
N GLU A 45 4.61 5.16 -4.38
CA GLU A 45 3.35 4.69 -3.78
C GLU A 45 3.18 3.18 -3.94
N LEU A 46 3.49 2.61 -5.12
CA LEU A 46 3.43 1.17 -5.35
C LEU A 46 4.43 0.41 -4.45
N ASP A 47 5.63 0.95 -4.30
CA ASP A 47 6.65 0.37 -3.44
C ASP A 47 6.27 0.46 -1.96
N LEU A 48 5.65 1.56 -1.53
CA LEU A 48 5.10 1.67 -0.18
C LEU A 48 3.97 0.66 0.05
N ILE A 49 3.07 0.46 -0.92
CA ILE A 49 2.03 -0.59 -0.81
C ILE A 49 2.69 -1.96 -0.64
N TRP A 50 3.78 -2.24 -1.36
CA TRP A 50 4.53 -3.49 -1.22
C TRP A 50 5.16 -3.70 0.18
N ALA A 51 5.42 -2.63 0.93
CA ALA A 51 5.90 -2.71 2.31
C ALA A 51 4.89 -3.39 3.25
N PHE A 52 3.60 -3.45 2.88
CA PHE A 52 2.53 -4.12 3.64
C PHE A 52 2.35 -5.61 3.33
N ARG A 53 3.23 -6.21 2.50
CA ARG A 53 3.12 -7.61 2.06
C ARG A 53 3.07 -8.65 3.19
N GLU A 54 3.76 -8.38 4.30
CA GLU A 54 3.79 -9.26 5.48
C GLU A 54 2.74 -8.88 6.53
N LYS A 55 2.56 -7.57 6.74
CA LYS A 55 1.63 -7.01 7.73
C LYS A 55 0.77 -5.92 7.11
N PRO A 56 -0.56 -6.07 7.16
CA PRO A 56 -1.47 -5.11 6.53
C PRO A 56 -1.70 -3.84 7.34
N SER A 57 -1.42 -3.91 8.64
CA SER A 57 -1.42 -2.77 9.55
C SER A 57 -0.04 -2.67 10.18
N GLN A 58 0.56 -1.48 10.11
CA GLN A 58 1.92 -1.22 10.59
C GLN A 58 1.98 0.14 11.29
N THR A 59 2.86 0.25 12.27
CA THR A 59 3.28 1.53 12.87
C THR A 59 4.32 2.24 12.00
N MET A 60 4.64 3.49 12.31
CA MET A 60 5.72 4.23 11.61
C MET A 60 7.07 3.50 11.69
N GLU A 61 7.42 2.94 12.86
CA GLU A 61 8.66 2.16 13.03
C GLU A 61 8.67 0.90 12.16
N GLU A 62 7.56 0.18 12.09
CA GLU A 62 7.44 -0.99 11.24
C GLU A 62 7.52 -0.62 9.75
N LEU A 63 6.92 0.50 9.33
CA LEU A 63 7.02 0.98 7.95
C LEU A 63 8.43 1.40 7.58
N LYS A 64 9.16 2.07 8.48
CA LYS A 64 10.59 2.37 8.27
C LYS A 64 11.38 1.07 8.06
N ALA A 65 11.11 0.04 8.86
CA ALA A 65 11.78 -1.25 8.73
C ALA A 65 11.38 -2.01 7.45
N SER A 66 10.11 -1.99 7.04
CA SER A 66 9.60 -2.79 5.91
C SER A 66 9.79 -2.14 4.55
N SER A 67 9.88 -0.81 4.49
CA SER A 67 10.10 -0.02 3.25
C SER A 67 11.54 0.48 3.10
N GLY A 68 12.28 0.67 4.19
CA GLY A 68 13.59 1.34 4.18
C GLY A 68 13.53 2.85 3.92
N LEU A 69 12.34 3.45 3.93
CA LEU A 69 12.13 4.88 3.68
C LEU A 69 12.25 5.72 4.97
N PRO A 70 12.66 7.00 4.87
CA PRO A 70 12.63 7.91 5.99
C PRO A 70 11.19 8.34 6.33
N GLU A 71 10.97 8.72 7.59
CA GLU A 71 9.66 9.07 8.15
C GLU A 71 8.88 10.10 7.32
N GLY A 72 9.48 11.25 6.99
CA GLY A 72 8.80 12.29 6.20
C GLY A 72 8.37 11.82 4.80
N LYS A 73 9.07 10.86 4.21
CA LYS A 73 8.68 10.25 2.93
C LYS A 73 7.49 9.32 3.11
N ILE A 74 7.50 8.51 4.16
CA ILE A 74 6.37 7.65 4.53
C ILE A 74 5.13 8.51 4.80
N GLU A 75 5.25 9.60 5.54
CA GLU A 75 4.13 10.51 5.82
C GLU A 75 3.53 11.11 4.54
N ALA A 76 4.38 11.53 3.59
CA ALA A 76 3.92 12.08 2.32
C ALA A 76 3.15 11.03 1.49
N LEU A 77 3.73 9.84 1.33
CA LEU A 77 3.15 8.76 0.54
C LEU A 77 1.88 8.19 1.18
N THR A 78 1.89 7.94 2.50
CA THR A 78 0.69 7.46 3.22
C THR A 78 -0.45 8.47 3.19
N ARG A 79 -0.15 9.78 3.24
CA ARG A 79 -1.17 10.83 3.07
C ARG A 79 -1.74 10.85 1.66
N SER A 80 -0.90 10.64 0.64
CA SER A 80 -1.36 10.54 -0.75
C SER A 80 -2.26 9.33 -0.96
N LEU A 81 -1.82 8.14 -0.54
CA LEU A 81 -2.59 6.89 -0.59
C LEU A 81 -3.91 6.98 0.19
N ALA A 82 -3.93 7.67 1.33
CA ALA A 82 -5.15 7.90 2.09
C ALA A 82 -6.17 8.78 1.34
N LYS A 83 -5.71 9.82 0.63
CA LYS A 83 -6.59 10.64 -0.24
C LYS A 83 -7.15 9.83 -1.41
N LYS A 84 -6.37 8.86 -1.90
CA LYS A 84 -6.75 7.90 -2.96
C LYS A 84 -7.65 6.77 -2.45
N GLY A 85 -7.95 6.71 -1.15
CA GLY A 85 -8.82 5.68 -0.56
C GLY A 85 -8.16 4.31 -0.44
N LEU A 86 -6.84 4.21 -0.57
CA LEU A 86 -6.10 2.94 -0.52
C LEU A 86 -5.53 2.62 0.86
N LEU A 87 -5.54 3.59 1.79
CA LEU A 87 -4.88 3.47 3.08
C LEU A 87 -5.63 4.26 4.17
N PHE A 88 -5.71 3.71 5.39
CA PHE A 88 -6.13 4.43 6.58
C PHE A 88 -4.97 4.77 7.52
N ASN A 89 -4.98 6.00 8.03
CA ASN A 89 -4.12 6.49 9.10
C ASN A 89 -4.99 6.70 10.33
N GLN A 90 -4.86 5.88 11.37
CA GLN A 90 -5.63 6.06 12.60
C GLN A 90 -4.82 5.71 13.85
N PRO A 91 -4.95 6.48 14.96
CA PRO A 91 -4.39 6.06 16.23
C PRO A 91 -5.13 4.81 16.74
N ASN A 92 -4.38 3.88 17.32
CA ASN A 92 -4.97 2.77 18.08
C ASN A 92 -5.45 3.25 19.47
N SER A 93 -5.97 2.32 20.28
CA SER A 93 -6.44 2.62 21.65
C SER A 93 -5.36 3.17 22.60
N ALA A 94 -4.08 2.99 22.28
CA ALA A 94 -2.95 3.52 23.03
C ALA A 94 -2.43 4.88 22.46
N GLY A 95 -3.09 5.45 21.44
CA GLY A 95 -2.70 6.71 20.81
C GLY A 95 -1.57 6.58 19.77
N VAL A 96 -1.14 5.37 19.44
CA VAL A 96 -0.07 5.14 18.44
C VAL A 96 -0.68 5.12 17.05
N MET A 97 -0.14 5.93 16.13
CA MET A 97 -0.59 5.96 14.74
C MET A 97 -0.32 4.62 14.04
N VAL A 98 -1.37 4.06 13.44
CA VAL A 98 -1.32 2.83 12.65
C VAL A 98 -1.77 3.14 11.23
N TYR A 99 -1.00 2.63 10.28
CA TYR A 99 -1.22 2.72 8.85
C TYR A 99 -1.75 1.37 8.37
N ARG A 100 -2.88 1.37 7.65
CA ARG A 100 -3.53 0.13 7.21
C ARG A 100 -3.91 0.21 5.74
N ILE A 101 -3.47 -0.75 4.93
CA ILE A 101 -3.93 -0.90 3.55
C ILE A 101 -5.38 -1.35 3.52
N LEU A 102 -6.15 -0.73 2.64
CA LEU A 102 -7.56 -1.04 2.42
C LEU A 102 -7.75 -2.00 1.25
N PRO A 103 -8.73 -2.92 1.31
CA PRO A 103 -9.18 -3.66 0.14
C PRO A 103 -9.91 -2.73 -0.84
N LEU A 104 -9.88 -3.05 -2.13
CA LEU A 104 -10.59 -2.27 -3.17
C LEU A 104 -12.12 -2.36 -3.07
N MET A 105 -12.65 -3.41 -2.47
CA MET A 105 -14.09 -3.62 -2.24
C MET A 105 -14.27 -4.37 -0.91
N THR A 106 -15.27 -3.96 -0.12
CA THR A 106 -15.70 -4.62 1.13
C THR A 106 -16.76 -5.67 0.88
#